data_AF-A0A952K580-F1
#
_entry.id   AF-A0A952K580-F1
#
_cell.length_a   1.000
_cell.length_b   1.000
_cell.length_c   1.000
_cell.angle_alpha   90.00
_cell.angle_beta   90.00
_cell.angle_gamma   90.00
#
_symmetry.space_group_name_H-M   'P 1'
#
loop_
_entity.id
_entity.type
_entity.pdbx_description
1 polymer ?
#
loop_
_entity_poly.entity_id
_entity_poly.type
_entity_poly.pdbx_seq_one_letter_code
_entity_poly.pdbx_strand_id
1 'polypeptide(L)'
;MTDANVVTVTQTVPVAARVNQGLAAFRNFLRQPAVVRAMPMIVVAAVIAIGLLAITVLREPAYVVLFPQLEESDKATVLQTLTDKGIKAKLDGTTGQMTVPRADFYRAKMLLASAGLPKASSSGYDLLGQMPLGTSRSVEAAKLKQAQETELARSIMEIRDVESARVHLAVPERSAFV
;
A
#
# COMPACT_ATOMS: atom_id res chain seq x y z
N MET A 1 -5.67 -34.45 71.93
CA MET A 1 -4.54 -35.40 71.94
C MET A 1 -4.94 -36.51 70.98
N THR A 2 -4.40 -36.68 69.77
CA THR A 2 -3.06 -36.35 69.28
C THR A 2 -3.05 -36.40 67.74
N ASP A 3 -2.21 -35.57 67.15
CA ASP A 3 -1.95 -35.32 65.73
C ASP A 3 -1.46 -36.52 64.89
N ALA A 4 -1.56 -36.33 63.56
CA ALA A 4 -0.50 -36.48 62.54
C ALA A 4 -1.01 -37.21 61.29
N ASN A 5 -1.48 -36.48 60.29
CA ASN A 5 -0.67 -35.99 59.15
C ASN A 5 -0.28 -37.12 58.18
N VAL A 6 -1.20 -37.44 57.26
CA VAL A 6 -0.89 -38.19 56.04
C VAL A 6 -0.24 -37.21 55.06
N VAL A 7 1.08 -37.10 55.14
CA VAL A 7 1.87 -36.38 54.15
C VAL A 7 1.91 -37.24 52.89
N THR A 8 1.03 -36.92 51.95
CA THR A 8 1.14 -37.38 50.57
C THR A 8 2.48 -36.90 50.03
N VAL A 9 3.43 -37.82 49.85
CA VAL A 9 4.74 -37.54 49.28
C VAL A 9 4.55 -37.11 47.83
N THR A 10 4.43 -35.80 47.61
CA THR A 10 4.57 -35.20 46.29
C THR A 10 6.01 -35.40 45.85
N GLN A 11 6.29 -36.47 45.11
CA GLN A 11 7.59 -36.66 44.47
C GLN A 11 7.82 -35.52 43.47
N THR A 12 8.54 -34.50 43.91
CA THR A 12 9.09 -33.47 43.03
C THR A 12 10.17 -34.10 42.19
N VAL A 13 9.78 -34.66 41.03
CA VAL A 13 10.74 -35.08 40.00
C VAL A 13 11.58 -33.85 39.64
N PRO A 14 12.90 -33.87 39.87
CA PRO A 14 13.72 -32.68 39.61
C PRO A 14 13.60 -32.33 38.12
N VAL A 15 13.44 -31.04 37.81
CA VAL A 15 13.30 -30.53 36.42
C VAL A 15 14.46 -31.03 35.55
N ALA A 16 15.65 -31.16 36.13
CA ALA A 16 16.82 -31.76 35.49
C ALA A 16 16.61 -33.21 35.03
N ALA A 17 15.90 -34.05 35.80
CA ALA A 17 15.59 -35.43 35.41
C ALA A 17 14.58 -35.51 34.27
N ARG A 18 13.62 -34.57 34.18
CA ARG A 18 12.69 -34.48 33.05
C ARG A 18 13.40 -34.09 31.75
N VAL A 19 14.34 -33.16 31.82
CA VAL A 19 15.18 -32.77 30.68
C VAL A 19 16.09 -33.93 30.25
N ASN A 20 16.73 -34.61 31.20
CA ASN A 20 17.60 -35.75 30.88
C ASN A 20 16.81 -36.95 30.32
N GLN A 21 15.60 -37.21 30.81
CA GLN A 21 14.72 -38.24 30.26
C GLN A 21 14.21 -37.88 28.86
N GLY A 22 13.88 -36.62 28.60
CA GLY A 22 13.52 -36.14 27.25
C GLY A 22 14.67 -36.30 26.26
N LEU A 23 15.89 -35.96 26.68
CA LEU A 23 17.10 -36.11 25.87
C LEU A 23 17.47 -37.59 25.64
N ALA A 24 17.30 -38.44 26.66
CA ALA A 24 17.51 -39.88 26.54
C ALA A 24 16.46 -40.56 25.66
N ALA A 25 15.19 -40.17 25.77
CA ALA A 25 14.11 -40.64 24.90
C ALA A 25 14.35 -40.24 23.44
N PHE A 26 14.79 -39.00 23.20
CA PHE A 26 15.17 -38.53 21.87
C PHE A 26 16.38 -39.30 21.31
N ARG A 27 17.42 -39.53 22.11
CA ARG A 27 18.60 -40.33 21.70
C ARG A 27 18.23 -41.79 21.39
N ASN A 28 17.31 -42.37 22.16
CA ASN A 28 16.85 -43.74 21.95
C ASN A 28 15.93 -43.83 20.72
N PHE A 29 15.14 -42.79 20.43
CA PHE A 29 14.35 -42.67 19.21
C PHE A 29 15.24 -42.55 17.96
N LEU A 30 16.29 -41.73 18.01
CA LEU A 30 17.28 -41.60 16.92
C LEU A 30 18.09 -42.88 16.68
N ARG A 31 18.27 -43.73 17.70
CA ARG A 31 18.96 -45.02 17.60
C ARG A 31 18.04 -46.17 17.18
N GLN A 32 16.73 -45.94 16.98
CA GLN A 32 15.87 -46.99 16.46
C GLN A 32 16.29 -47.35 15.02
N PRO A 33 16.45 -48.64 14.68
CA PRO A 33 16.89 -49.07 13.36
C PRO A 33 15.91 -48.66 12.24
N ALA A 34 14.63 -48.44 12.57
CA ALA A 34 13.65 -47.87 11.66
C ALA A 34 13.97 -46.40 11.28
N VAL A 35 14.42 -45.60 12.25
CA VAL A 35 14.82 -44.19 12.04
C VAL A 35 16.14 -44.13 11.29
N VAL A 36 17.13 -44.96 11.65
CA VAL A 36 18.42 -45.03 10.95
C VAL A 36 18.25 -45.46 9.48
N ARG A 37 17.31 -46.37 9.18
CA ARG A 37 16.96 -46.73 7.79
C ARG A 37 16.21 -45.61 7.06
N ALA A 38 15.45 -44.79 7.76
CA ALA A 38 14.72 -43.65 7.19
C ALA A 38 15.54 -42.35 7.15
N MET A 39 16.70 -42.27 7.81
CA MET A 39 17.59 -41.10 7.82
C MET A 39 17.88 -40.52 6.43
N PRO A 40 18.25 -41.30 5.39
CA PRO A 40 18.49 -40.73 4.06
C PRO A 40 17.22 -40.06 3.49
N MET A 41 16.04 -40.65 3.70
CA MET A 41 14.77 -40.06 3.26
C MET A 41 14.41 -38.80 4.04
N ILE A 42 14.68 -38.76 5.34
CA ILE A 42 14.45 -37.58 6.19
C ILE A 42 15.36 -36.43 5.77
N VAL A 43 16.64 -36.71 5.48
CA VAL A 43 17.59 -35.69 5.00
C VAL A 43 17.13 -35.15 3.65
N VAL A 44 16.73 -36.01 2.71
CA VAL A 44 16.20 -35.58 1.41
C VAL A 44 14.94 -34.71 1.59
N ALA A 45 14.01 -35.12 2.45
CA ALA A 45 12.81 -34.35 2.74
C ALA A 45 13.12 -32.98 3.38
N ALA A 46 14.09 -32.92 4.29
CA ALA A 46 14.54 -31.69 4.91
C ALA A 46 15.18 -30.73 3.88
N VAL A 47 16.02 -31.25 2.98
CA VAL A 47 16.62 -30.45 1.91
C VAL A 47 15.55 -29.89 0.95
N ILE A 48 14.55 -30.70 0.59
CA ILE A 48 13.43 -30.23 -0.25
C ILE A 48 12.62 -29.15 0.48
N ALA A 49 12.30 -29.35 1.76
CA ALA A 49 11.56 -28.37 2.56
C ALA A 49 12.32 -27.04 2.68
N ILE A 50 13.62 -27.09 2.97
CA ILE A 50 14.48 -25.89 3.01
C ILE A 50 14.54 -25.23 1.64
N GLY A 51 14.69 -26.00 0.55
CA GLY A 51 14.71 -25.47 -0.81
C GLY A 51 13.41 -24.76 -1.19
N LEU A 52 12.26 -25.33 -0.86
CA LEU A 52 10.95 -24.70 -1.07
C LEU A 52 10.81 -23.40 -0.27
N LEU A 53 11.22 -23.41 1.01
CA LEU A 53 11.16 -22.24 1.87
C LEU A 53 12.10 -21.13 1.36
N ALA A 54 13.31 -21.49 0.94
CA ALA A 54 14.26 -20.57 0.33
C ALA A 54 13.69 -19.92 -0.93
N ILE A 55 13.03 -20.68 -1.81
CA ILE A 55 12.36 -20.14 -3.00
C ILE A 55 11.27 -19.13 -2.60
N THR A 56 10.50 -19.37 -1.53
CA THR A 56 9.47 -18.41 -1.11
C THR A 56 10.03 -17.09 -0.58
N VAL A 57 11.20 -17.12 0.06
CA VAL A 57 11.86 -15.94 0.64
C VAL A 57 12.66 -15.17 -0.42
N LEU A 58 13.28 -15.86 -1.38
CA LEU A 58 14.10 -15.24 -2.44
C LEU A 58 13.29 -14.71 -3.63
N ARG A 59 11.99 -15.00 -3.73
CA ARG A 59 11.14 -14.45 -4.79
C ARG A 59 10.98 -12.94 -4.59
N GLU A 60 11.63 -12.15 -5.42
CA GLU A 60 11.40 -10.71 -5.48
C GLU A 60 9.94 -10.43 -5.90
N PRO A 61 9.21 -9.57 -5.16
CA PRO A 61 7.88 -9.15 -5.57
C PRO A 61 7.99 -8.42 -6.91
N ALA A 62 7.21 -8.84 -7.92
CA ALA A 62 7.10 -8.07 -9.16
C ALA A 62 6.47 -6.71 -8.84
N TYR A 63 7.17 -5.62 -9.12
CA TYR A 63 6.64 -4.27 -8.97
C TYR A 63 5.94 -3.83 -10.25
N VAL A 64 4.81 -3.13 -10.10
CA VAL A 64 4.03 -2.59 -11.20
C VAL A 64 3.77 -1.11 -10.97
N VAL A 65 3.74 -0.34 -12.05
CA VAL A 65 3.40 1.09 -12.03
C VAL A 65 1.95 1.25 -11.58
N LEU A 66 1.71 2.13 -10.60
CA LEU A 66 0.39 2.39 -10.06
C LEU A 66 -0.40 3.40 -10.90
N PHE A 67 0.21 4.57 -11.14
CA PHE A 67 -0.30 5.66 -11.96
C PHE A 67 0.81 6.18 -12.88
N PRO A 68 0.62 6.16 -14.21
CA PRO A 68 1.49 6.88 -15.12
C PRO A 68 1.25 8.38 -14.95
N GLN A 69 2.32 9.18 -14.89
CA GLN A 69 2.27 10.66 -14.82
C GLN A 69 1.65 11.24 -13.52
N LEU A 70 2.06 10.73 -12.36
CA LEU A 70 1.73 11.36 -11.09
C LEU A 70 2.50 12.69 -10.92
N GLU A 71 1.82 13.77 -10.54
CA GLU A 71 2.47 15.04 -10.20
C GLU A 71 3.35 14.87 -8.95
N GLU A 72 4.46 15.60 -8.85
CA GLU A 72 5.41 15.49 -7.73
C GLU A 72 4.76 15.80 -6.37
N SER A 73 3.80 16.72 -6.36
CA SER A 73 2.98 17.09 -5.20
C SER A 73 2.11 15.93 -4.69
N ASP A 74 1.56 15.14 -5.60
CA ASP A 74 0.72 13.98 -5.30
C ASP A 74 1.54 12.74 -4.93
N LYS A 75 2.77 12.59 -5.45
CA LYS A 75 3.67 11.47 -5.10
C LYS A 75 3.92 11.37 -3.60
N ALA A 76 4.18 12.51 -2.93
CA ALA A 76 4.42 12.53 -1.49
C ALA A 76 3.20 12.05 -0.69
N THR A 77 2.01 12.56 -1.05
CA THR A 77 0.74 12.22 -0.39
C THR A 77 0.36 10.75 -0.62
N VAL A 78 0.55 10.26 -1.85
CA VAL A 78 0.31 8.85 -2.22
C VAL A 78 1.27 7.91 -1.49
N LEU A 79 2.56 8.25 -1.42
CA LEU A 79 3.56 7.46 -0.70
C LEU A 79 3.22 7.36 0.79
N GLN A 80 2.86 8.47 1.42
CA GLN A 80 2.47 8.49 2.83
C GLN A 80 1.22 7.62 3.07
N THR A 81 0.17 7.82 2.28
CA THR A 81 -1.08 7.06 2.41
C THR A 81 -0.86 5.54 2.24
N LEU A 82 -0.03 5.14 1.28
CA LEU A 82 0.28 3.71 1.07
C LEU A 82 1.14 3.14 2.21
N THR A 83 2.10 3.91 2.70
CA THR A 83 2.96 3.52 3.82
C THR A 83 2.16 3.35 5.10
N ASP A 84 1.24 4.28 5.39
CA ASP A 84 0.34 4.23 6.55
C ASP A 84 -0.59 3.00 6.53
N LYS A 85 -0.93 2.52 5.32
CA LYS A 85 -1.74 1.30 5.13
C LYS A 85 -0.91 0.03 4.97
N GLY A 86 0.41 0.10 5.19
CA GLY A 86 1.32 -1.03 5.18
C GLY A 86 1.70 -1.55 3.79
N ILE A 87 1.45 -0.78 2.73
CA ILE A 87 1.80 -1.13 1.35
C ILE A 87 3.16 -0.54 1.02
N LYS A 88 4.10 -1.39 0.58
CA LYS A 88 5.47 -0.98 0.22
C LYS A 88 5.52 -0.32 -1.15
N ALA A 89 5.13 0.95 -1.24
CA ALA A 89 5.29 1.75 -2.44
C ALA A 89 6.75 2.19 -2.61
N LYS A 90 7.24 2.23 -3.85
CA LYS A 90 8.60 2.67 -4.20
C LYS A 90 8.57 3.55 -5.43
N LEU A 91 9.43 4.57 -5.45
CA LEU A 91 9.65 5.36 -6.64
C LEU A 91 10.72 4.69 -7.49
N ASP A 92 10.42 4.46 -8.77
CA ASP A 92 11.40 3.98 -9.72
C ASP A 92 12.38 5.12 -10.05
N GLY A 93 13.67 4.92 -9.79
CA GLY A 93 14.71 5.93 -10.02
C GLY A 93 15.00 6.21 -11.49
N THR A 94 14.58 5.34 -12.42
CA THR A 94 14.76 5.54 -13.85
C THR A 94 13.57 6.25 -14.50
N THR A 95 12.35 5.89 -14.08
CA THR A 95 11.12 6.42 -14.70
C THR A 95 10.44 7.51 -13.86
N GLY A 96 10.83 7.68 -12.60
CA GLY A 96 10.19 8.60 -11.65
C GLY A 96 8.76 8.20 -11.29
N GLN A 97 8.33 6.98 -11.65
CA GLN A 97 6.96 6.50 -11.47
C GLN A 97 6.79 5.79 -10.12
N MET A 98 5.59 5.91 -9.54
CA MET A 98 5.23 5.19 -8.33
C MET A 98 4.91 3.74 -8.66
N THR A 99 5.64 2.82 -8.04
CA THR A 99 5.47 1.38 -8.20
C THR A 99 5.04 0.71 -6.90
N VAL A 100 4.24 -0.34 -7.02
CA VAL A 100 3.76 -1.15 -5.89
C VAL A 100 3.91 -2.64 -6.21
N PRO A 101 3.99 -3.52 -5.19
CA PRO A 101 3.96 -4.96 -5.41
C PRO A 101 2.70 -5.37 -6.18
N ARG A 102 2.84 -6.24 -7.19
CA ARG A 102 1.74 -6.72 -8.04
C ARG A 102 0.57 -7.29 -7.24
N ALA A 103 0.86 -7.95 -6.11
CA ALA A 103 -0.15 -8.49 -5.20
C ALA A 103 -1.04 -7.41 -4.57
N ASP A 104 -0.48 -6.22 -4.32
CA ASP A 104 -1.17 -5.11 -3.65
C ASP A 104 -1.73 -4.08 -4.63
N PHE A 105 -1.53 -4.24 -5.94
CA PHE A 105 -1.90 -3.24 -6.95
C PHE A 105 -3.36 -2.78 -6.86
N TYR A 106 -4.32 -3.71 -6.85
CA TYR A 106 -5.74 -3.38 -6.77
C TYR A 106 -6.12 -2.79 -5.40
N ARG A 107 -5.52 -3.32 -4.34
CA ARG A 107 -5.71 -2.82 -2.97
C ARG A 107 -5.23 -1.38 -2.84
N ALA A 108 -4.04 -1.07 -3.36
CA ALA A 108 -3.48 0.26 -3.40
C ALA A 108 -4.40 1.23 -4.16
N LYS A 109 -4.91 0.84 -5.34
CA LYS A 109 -5.85 1.67 -6.10
C LYS A 109 -7.15 1.96 -5.33
N MET A 110 -7.76 0.96 -4.70
CA MET A 110 -8.97 1.17 -3.91
C MET A 110 -8.73 2.09 -2.71
N LEU A 111 -7.60 1.92 -2.01
CA LEU A 111 -7.23 2.77 -0.88
C LEU A 111 -7.01 4.22 -1.29
N LEU A 112 -6.28 4.45 -2.39
CA LEU A 112 -6.05 5.79 -2.90
C LEU A 112 -7.34 6.44 -3.41
N ALA A 113 -8.18 5.69 -4.11
CA ALA A 113 -9.49 6.17 -4.54
C ALA A 113 -10.37 6.56 -3.34
N SER A 114 -10.34 5.78 -2.26
CA SER A 114 -11.06 6.11 -1.01
C SER A 114 -10.53 7.37 -0.31
N ALA A 115 -9.25 7.69 -0.52
CA ALA A 115 -8.60 8.90 -0.03
C ALA A 115 -8.74 10.10 -0.99
N GLY A 116 -9.43 9.94 -2.12
CA GLY A 116 -9.54 10.99 -3.15
C GLY A 116 -8.25 11.26 -3.91
N LEU A 117 -7.34 10.28 -3.93
CA LEU A 117 -6.04 10.35 -4.62
C LEU A 117 -6.05 9.53 -5.92
N PRO A 118 -5.27 9.95 -6.95
CA PRO A 118 -4.57 11.22 -7.05
C PRO A 118 -5.55 12.39 -7.07
N LYS A 119 -5.16 13.54 -6.51
CA LYS A 119 -5.99 14.73 -6.58
C LYS A 119 -6.11 14.99 -8.07
N ALA A 120 -7.32 14.83 -8.60
CA ALA A 120 -7.51 14.77 -10.04
C ALA A 120 -6.70 15.89 -10.71
N SER A 121 -5.64 15.52 -11.44
CA SER A 121 -4.96 16.42 -12.38
C SER A 121 -5.87 16.68 -13.59
N SER A 122 -7.19 16.67 -13.37
CA SER A 122 -8.19 17.19 -14.27
C SER A 122 -8.06 18.71 -14.28
N SER A 123 -6.91 19.18 -14.75
CA SER A 123 -6.80 20.43 -15.44
C SER A 123 -7.93 20.40 -16.47
N GLY A 124 -9.01 21.17 -16.25
CA GLY A 124 -10.15 21.26 -17.18
C GLY A 124 -9.78 21.67 -18.61
N TYR A 125 -8.48 21.90 -18.85
CA TYR A 125 -7.83 22.17 -20.12
C TYR A 125 -7.59 20.95 -21.01
N ASP A 126 -7.51 19.71 -20.48
CA ASP A 126 -7.33 18.51 -21.33
C ASP A 126 -8.56 18.23 -22.20
N LEU A 127 -9.75 18.63 -21.72
CA LEU A 127 -10.99 18.62 -22.49
C LEU A 127 -11.03 19.74 -23.55
N LEU A 128 -10.25 20.81 -23.38
CA LEU A 128 -10.14 21.91 -24.34
C LEU A 128 -9.15 21.60 -25.48
N GLY A 129 -8.17 20.72 -25.25
CA GLY A 129 -7.17 20.31 -26.25
C GLY A 129 -7.70 19.36 -27.33
N GLN A 130 -8.88 18.76 -27.12
CA GLN A 130 -9.52 17.84 -28.08
C GLN A 130 -10.53 18.54 -28.99
N MET A 131 -10.63 19.87 -28.97
CA MET A 131 -11.59 20.59 -29.82
C MET A 131 -11.07 20.76 -31.26
N PRO A 132 -11.84 20.32 -32.27
CA PRO A 132 -11.49 20.55 -33.67
C PRO A 132 -11.41 22.05 -34.00
N LEU A 133 -10.46 22.41 -34.84
CA LEU A 133 -10.16 23.80 -35.23
C LEU A 133 -11.36 24.46 -35.94
N GLY A 134 -11.90 25.54 -35.37
CA GLY A 134 -13.04 26.32 -35.91
C GLY A 134 -13.92 27.00 -34.85
N THR A 135 -13.34 27.55 -33.77
CA THR A 135 -14.11 27.97 -32.59
C THR A 135 -14.95 29.24 -32.85
N SER A 136 -16.25 29.16 -32.63
CA SER A 136 -17.22 30.28 -32.67
C SER A 136 -16.88 31.39 -31.65
N ARG A 137 -17.31 32.64 -31.90
CA ARG A 137 -17.22 33.77 -30.92
C ARG A 137 -17.82 33.41 -29.56
N SER A 138 -18.80 32.51 -29.51
CA SER A 138 -19.38 32.02 -28.25
C SER A 138 -18.38 31.22 -27.41
N VAL A 139 -17.47 30.48 -28.04
CA VAL A 139 -16.43 29.69 -27.34
C VAL A 139 -15.34 30.59 -26.78
N GLU A 140 -14.94 31.63 -27.53
CA GLU A 140 -13.99 32.64 -27.06
C GLU A 140 -14.53 33.38 -25.83
N ALA A 141 -15.80 33.82 -25.88
CA ALA A 141 -16.46 34.47 -24.77
C ALA A 141 -16.54 33.56 -23.52
N ALA A 142 -16.87 32.27 -23.70
CA ALA A 142 -16.90 31.30 -22.61
C ALA A 142 -15.52 31.10 -21.96
N LYS A 143 -14.45 31.02 -22.76
CA LYS A 143 -13.08 30.90 -22.25
C LYS A 143 -12.62 32.13 -21.49
N LEU A 144 -12.88 33.33 -22.01
CA LEU A 144 -12.52 34.58 -21.36
C LEU A 144 -13.21 34.71 -20.00
N LYS A 145 -14.50 34.32 -19.94
CA LYS A 145 -15.28 34.27 -18.70
C LYS A 145 -14.68 33.29 -17.69
N GLN A 146 -14.37 32.06 -18.10
CA GLN A 146 -13.76 31.06 -17.22
C GLN A 146 -12.40 31.52 -16.68
N ALA A 147 -11.59 32.19 -17.49
CA ALA A 147 -10.31 32.76 -17.07
C ALA A 147 -10.51 33.86 -16.01
N GLN A 148 -11.48 34.76 -16.21
CA GLN A 148 -11.83 35.80 -15.24
C GLN A 148 -12.32 35.21 -13.91
N GLU A 149 -13.19 34.20 -13.96
CA GLU A 149 -13.68 33.49 -12.77
C GLU A 149 -12.52 32.83 -11.99
N THR A 150 -11.54 32.27 -12.69
CA THR A 150 -10.36 31.63 -12.09
C THR A 150 -9.43 32.66 -11.42
N GLU A 151 -9.15 33.78 -12.09
CA GLU A 151 -8.32 34.87 -11.53
C GLU A 151 -9.00 35.52 -10.31
N LEU A 152 -10.32 35.74 -10.36
CA LEU A 152 -11.09 36.22 -9.23
C LEU A 152 -11.07 35.22 -8.07
N ALA A 153 -11.26 33.93 -8.33
CA ALA A 153 -11.18 32.89 -7.31
C ALA A 153 -9.79 32.85 -6.66
N ARG A 154 -8.71 32.96 -7.45
CA ARG A 154 -7.33 33.04 -6.93
C ARG A 154 -7.13 34.26 -6.04
N SER A 155 -7.58 35.43 -6.46
CA SER A 155 -7.47 36.66 -5.65
C SER A 155 -8.23 36.57 -4.33
N ILE A 156 -9.41 35.94 -4.31
CA ILE A 156 -10.18 35.73 -3.07
C ILE A 156 -9.47 34.75 -2.12
N MET A 157 -8.79 33.72 -2.65
CA MET A 157 -8.01 32.78 -1.85
C MET A 157 -6.75 33.40 -1.23
N GLU A 158 -6.32 34.60 -1.62
CA GLU A 158 -5.21 35.30 -0.95
C GLU A 158 -5.60 35.87 0.43
N ILE A 159 -6.89 35.88 0.78
CA ILE A 159 -7.38 36.29 2.09
C ILE A 159 -7.02 35.19 3.12
N ARG A 160 -6.39 35.58 4.24
CA ARG A 160 -5.76 34.66 5.22
C ARG A 160 -6.65 33.52 5.75
N ASP A 161 -7.97 33.69 5.74
CA ASP A 161 -8.93 32.74 6.29
C ASP A 161 -9.80 32.04 5.21
N VAL A 162 -9.46 32.17 3.93
CA VAL A 162 -10.21 31.55 2.83
C VAL A 162 -9.46 30.34 2.28
N GLU A 163 -9.92 29.13 2.61
CA GLU A 163 -9.32 27.87 2.13
C GLU A 163 -9.72 27.53 0.68
N SER A 164 -10.96 27.86 0.27
CA SER A 164 -11.42 27.60 -1.10
C SER A 164 -12.47 28.63 -1.53
N ALA A 165 -12.42 29.04 -2.79
CA ALA A 165 -13.39 29.98 -3.38
C ALA A 165 -13.87 29.48 -4.75
N ARG A 166 -15.17 29.64 -5.03
CA ARG A 166 -15.78 29.36 -6.34
C ARG A 166 -16.59 30.58 -6.77
N VAL A 167 -16.26 31.12 -7.95
CA VAL A 167 -16.87 32.34 -8.49
C VAL A 167 -17.61 31.99 -9.78
N HIS A 168 -18.84 32.48 -9.91
CA HIS A 168 -19.65 32.37 -11.12
C HIS A 168 -20.04 33.76 -11.58
N LEU A 169 -19.60 34.14 -12.77
CA LEU A 169 -19.81 35.47 -13.33
C LEU A 169 -21.07 35.46 -14.22
N ALA A 170 -21.96 36.43 -14.05
CA ALA A 170 -23.16 36.58 -14.87
C ALA A 170 -22.97 37.75 -15.86
N VAL A 171 -22.10 37.59 -16.87
CA VAL A 171 -21.92 38.60 -17.93
C VAL A 171 -23.00 38.42 -19.01
N PRO A 172 -23.81 39.45 -19.33
CA PRO A 172 -24.76 39.38 -20.43
C PRO A 172 -24.04 39.37 -21.78
N GLU A 173 -24.56 38.61 -22.75
CA GLU A 173 -24.06 38.63 -24.12
C GLU A 173 -24.40 39.97 -24.77
N ARG A 174 -23.40 40.63 -25.39
CA ARG A 174 -23.65 41.88 -26.13
C ARG A 174 -24.45 41.56 -27.39
N SER A 175 -25.76 41.80 -27.34
CA SER A 175 -26.65 41.78 -28.51
C SER A 175 -26.51 43.10 -29.27
N ALA A 176 -26.40 43.03 -30.60
CA ALA A 176 -26.38 44.21 -31.47
C ALA A 176 -27.78 44.80 -31.76
N PHE A 177 -28.81 44.34 -31.04
CA PHE A 177 -30.22 44.70 -31.25
C PHE A 177 -30.89 45.21 -29.97
N VAL A 178 -30.27 46.17 -29.28
CA VAL A 178 -30.92 47.21 -28.45
C VAL A 178 -30.05 48.45 -28.48
#